data_AF-A0A3A0CQV5-F1
#
_entry.id   AF-A0A3A0CQV5-F1
#
_cell.length_a   1.000
_cell.length_b   1.000
_cell.length_c   1.000
_cell.angle_alpha   90.00
_cell.angle_beta   90.00
_cell.angle_gamma   90.00
#
_symmetry.space_group_name_H-M   'P 1'
#
loop_
_entity.id
_entity.type
_entity.pdbx_description
1 polymer ?
#
loop_
_entity_poly.entity_id
_entity_poly.type
_entity_poly.pdbx_seq_one_letter_code
_entity_poly.pdbx_strand_id
1 'polypeptide(L)'
;MSLRQGRFGPFYSCAKCRASANLRGDAKKRAEAESPQQERAKPIETDVKCPDCGKKMLLRLGRTGRFLGCSGYPKCKKTMEAPAGLLREVAELAET
;
A
#
# COMPACT_ATOMS: atom_id res chain seq x y z
N MET A 1 28.25 -5.37 12.27
CA MET A 1 26.79 -5.55 12.40
C MET A 1 26.13 -4.81 11.24
N SER A 2 25.10 -5.35 10.61
CA SER A 2 24.36 -4.71 9.50
C SER A 2 22.88 -4.60 9.82
N LEU A 3 22.28 -3.48 9.40
CA LEU A 3 20.86 -3.21 9.55
C LEU A 3 20.06 -4.09 8.59
N ARG A 4 19.03 -4.77 9.09
CA ARG A 4 18.09 -5.58 8.31
C ARG A 4 16.65 -5.29 8.74
N GLN A 5 15.69 -5.53 7.86
CA GLN A 5 14.26 -5.43 8.17
C GLN A 5 13.71 -6.78 8.64
N GLY A 6 12.93 -6.79 9.72
CA GLY A 6 12.28 -7.98 10.26
C GLY A 6 10.84 -7.73 10.70
N ARG A 7 10.14 -8.77 11.15
CA ARG A 7 8.72 -8.69 11.57
C ARG A 7 8.47 -7.68 12.69
N PHE A 8 9.43 -7.48 13.59
CA PHE A 8 9.32 -6.56 14.72
C PHE A 8 9.84 -5.15 14.42
N GLY A 9 10.23 -4.89 13.17
CA GLY A 9 10.92 -3.69 12.72
C GLY A 9 12.38 -3.95 12.38
N PRO A 10 13.16 -2.89 12.13
CA PRO A 10 14.57 -2.99 11.81
C PRO A 10 15.40 -3.49 12.99
N PHE A 11 16.47 -4.24 12.70
CA PHE A 11 17.37 -4.83 13.68
C PHE A 11 18.82 -4.87 13.16
N TYR A 12 19.79 -4.81 14.07
CA TYR A 12 21.18 -5.09 13.75
C TYR A 12 21.43 -6.59 13.79
N SER A 13 22.11 -7.11 12.77
CA SER A 13 22.53 -8.50 12.67
C SER A 13 24.05 -8.58 12.48
N CYS A 14 24.72 -9.47 13.20
CA CYS A 14 26.13 -9.77 12.95
C CYS A 14 26.25 -11.08 12.18
N ALA A 15 26.74 -11.03 10.94
CA ALA A 15 26.95 -12.23 10.12
C ALA A 15 27.99 -13.20 10.72
N LYS A 16 28.96 -12.68 11.49
CA LYS A 16 30.06 -13.46 12.05
C LYS A 16 29.69 -14.22 13.33
N CYS A 17 28.90 -13.62 14.23
CA CYS A 17 28.56 -14.21 15.52
C CYS A 17 27.05 -14.51 15.72
N ARG A 18 26.22 -14.32 14.68
CA ARG A 18 24.74 -14.50 14.70
C ARG A 18 23.95 -13.67 15.73
N ALA A 19 24.62 -12.80 16.48
CA ALA A 19 23.96 -11.86 17.37
C ALA A 19 22.98 -10.97 16.58
N SER A 20 21.80 -10.77 17.15
CA SER A 20 20.77 -9.87 16.62
C SER A 20 20.19 -8.98 17.72
N ALA A 21 19.92 -7.73 17.39
CA ALA A 21 19.36 -6.75 18.33
C ALA A 21 18.35 -5.86 17.62
N ASN A 22 17.09 -5.87 18.07
CA ASN A 22 16.04 -5.01 17.55
C ASN A 22 16.28 -3.55 17.96
N LEU A 23 16.08 -2.60 17.04
CA LEU A 23 16.11 -1.18 17.39
C LEU A 23 14.88 -0.81 18.25
N ARG A 24 15.06 0.16 19.15
CA ARG A 24 14.02 0.69 20.06
C ARG A 24 13.89 2.20 19.93
N GLY A 25 12.75 2.75 20.36
CA GLY A 25 12.52 4.19 20.45
C GLY A 25 12.74 4.95 19.13
N ASP A 26 13.37 6.11 19.22
CA ASP A 26 13.69 6.97 18.06
C ASP A 26 14.59 6.30 17.03
N ALA A 27 15.51 5.44 17.47
CA ALA A 27 16.38 4.71 16.55
C ALA A 27 15.57 3.75 15.65
N LYS A 28 14.49 3.15 16.17
CA LYS A 28 13.55 2.35 15.38
C LYS A 28 12.82 3.22 14.35
N LYS A 29 12.24 4.35 14.79
CA LYS A 29 11.47 5.26 13.94
C LYS A 29 12.30 5.79 12.77
N ARG A 30 13.55 6.21 13.03
CA ARG A 30 14.46 6.71 11.99
C ARG A 30 14.80 5.63 10.96
N ALA A 31 15.11 4.42 11.42
CA ALA A 31 15.38 3.29 10.53
C ALA A 31 14.13 2.83 9.73
N GLU A 32 12.93 2.96 10.30
CA GLU A 32 11.66 2.71 9.60
C GLU A 32 11.31 3.78 8.57
N ALA A 33 11.70 5.04 8.81
CA ALA A 33 11.48 6.16 7.88
C ALA A 33 12.47 6.15 6.71
N GLU A 34 13.70 5.69 6.93
CA GLU A 34 14.70 5.50 5.87
C GLU A 34 14.45 4.25 5.03
N SER A 35 13.66 3.31 5.55
CA SER A 35 13.21 2.17 4.77
C SER A 35 12.25 2.63 3.68
N PRO A 36 12.38 2.14 2.42
CA PRO A 36 11.41 2.37 1.37
C PRO A 36 10.13 1.62 1.74
N GLN A 37 9.34 2.20 2.64
CA GLN A 37 7.99 1.75 2.90
C GLN A 37 7.28 1.92 1.57
N GLN A 38 6.91 0.79 0.97
CA GLN A 38 6.26 0.72 -0.34
C GLN A 38 5.32 1.90 -0.50
N GLU A 39 5.66 2.82 -1.41
CA GLU A 39 4.77 3.87 -1.90
C GLU A 39 3.51 3.14 -2.35
N ARG A 40 2.52 3.04 -1.45
CA ARG A 40 1.27 2.36 -1.77
C ARG A 40 0.67 3.22 -2.87
N ALA A 41 0.65 2.68 -4.09
CA ALA A 41 0.12 3.35 -5.27
C ALA A 41 -1.13 4.13 -4.86
N LYS A 42 -1.06 5.45 -5.04
CA LYS A 42 -2.10 6.36 -4.59
C LYS A 42 -3.42 5.89 -5.18
N PRO A 43 -4.48 5.74 -4.39
CA PRO A 43 -5.78 5.32 -4.93
C PRO A 43 -6.21 6.30 -6.01
N ILE A 44 -6.51 5.82 -7.20
CA ILE A 44 -6.95 6.68 -8.31
C ILE A 44 -8.46 6.79 -8.23
N GLU A 45 -8.99 8.00 -8.28
CA GLU A 45 -10.43 8.22 -8.30
C GLU A 45 -11.02 7.90 -9.67
N THR A 46 -12.20 7.28 -9.69
CA THR A 46 -12.90 6.91 -10.92
C THR A 46 -14.32 7.48 -10.92
N ASP A 47 -14.89 7.65 -12.11
CA ASP A 47 -16.27 8.14 -12.28
C ASP A 47 -17.35 7.07 -12.00
N VAL A 48 -16.93 5.85 -11.63
CA VAL A 48 -17.84 4.75 -11.32
C VAL A 48 -18.52 5.00 -9.96
N LYS A 49 -19.86 5.05 -9.97
CA LYS A 49 -20.67 5.15 -8.75
C LYS A 49 -20.96 3.77 -8.18
N CYS A 50 -20.85 3.66 -6.86
CA CYS A 50 -21.23 2.44 -6.14
C CYS A 50 -22.76 2.26 -6.15
N PRO A 51 -23.30 1.08 -6.51
CA PRO A 51 -24.75 0.86 -6.55
C PRO A 51 -25.40 0.84 -5.16
N ASP A 52 -24.64 0.55 -4.10
CA ASP A 52 -25.17 0.47 -2.73
C ASP A 52 -25.28 1.84 -2.05
N CYS A 53 -24.42 2.80 -2.40
CA CYS A 53 -24.34 4.08 -1.68
C CYS A 53 -24.22 5.33 -2.57
N GLY A 54 -24.13 5.17 -3.88
CA GLY A 54 -24.00 6.28 -4.85
C GLY A 54 -22.67 7.03 -4.83
N LYS A 55 -21.74 6.70 -3.93
CA LYS A 55 -20.42 7.34 -3.82
C LYS A 55 -19.49 6.86 -4.94
N LYS A 56 -18.51 7.70 -5.28
CA LYS A 56 -17.42 7.36 -6.21
C LYS A 56 -16.61 6.15 -5.70
N MET A 57 -16.17 5.33 -6.63
CA MET A 57 -15.25 4.23 -6.37
C MET A 57 -13.81 4.67 -6.64
N LEU A 58 -12.88 4.08 -5.90
CA LEU A 58 -11.45 4.34 -5.96
C LEU A 58 -10.77 3.08 -6.51
N LEU A 59 -9.95 3.23 -7.55
CA LEU A 59 -9.09 2.18 -8.04
C LEU A 59 -7.89 2.01 -7.09
N ARG A 60 -7.78 0.82 -6.51
CA ARG A 60 -6.69 0.45 -5.61
C ARG A 60 -5.90 -0.71 -6.20
N LEU A 61 -4.59 -0.72 -5.95
CA LEU A 61 -3.74 -1.85 -6.30
C LEU A 61 -3.75 -2.86 -5.14
N GLY A 62 -4.28 -4.05 -5.41
CA GLY A 62 -4.23 -5.20 -4.51
C GLY A 62 -3.23 -6.24 -4.99
N ARG A 63 -3.14 -7.35 -4.25
CA ARG A 63 -2.25 -8.48 -4.58
C ARG A 63 -2.60 -9.14 -5.93
N THR A 64 -3.88 -9.20 -6.26
CA THR A 64 -4.40 -9.87 -7.47
C THR A 64 -4.51 -8.90 -8.66
N GLY A 65 -4.22 -7.62 -8.47
CA GLY A 65 -4.36 -6.59 -9.49
C GLY A 65 -5.16 -5.38 -8.99
N ARG A 66 -5.65 -4.59 -9.94
CA ARG A 66 -6.36 -3.33 -9.70
C ARG A 66 -7.85 -3.63 -9.46
N PHE A 67 -8.43 -3.04 -8.42
CA PHE A 67 -9.83 -3.24 -8.06
C PHE A 67 -10.49 -1.92 -7.66
N LEU A 68 -11.80 -1.83 -7.86
CA LEU A 68 -12.59 -0.68 -7.45
C LEU A 68 -13.08 -0.89 -6.01
N GLY A 69 -12.63 -0.06 -5.09
CA GLY A 69 -13.11 -0.01 -3.72
C GLY A 69 -13.96 1.24 -3.47
N CYS A 70 -15.09 1.10 -2.78
CA CYS A 70 -15.92 2.26 -2.44
C CYS A 70 -15.14 3.30 -1.61
N SER A 71 -15.25 4.58 -1.95
CA SER A 71 -14.69 5.69 -1.15
C SER A 71 -15.32 5.79 0.25
N GLY A 72 -16.51 5.21 0.45
CA GLY A 72 -17.23 5.19 1.71
C GLY A 72 -16.75 4.16 2.74
N TYR A 73 -15.65 3.45 2.54
CA TYR A 73 -15.10 2.51 3.54
C TYR A 73 -14.74 3.26 4.84
N PRO A 74 -15.09 2.77 6.06
CA PRO A 74 -15.59 1.43 6.40
C PRO A 74 -17.12 1.26 6.35
N LYS A 75 -17.89 2.32 6.08
CA LYS A 75 -19.36 2.31 6.07
C LYS A 75 -19.94 1.53 4.88
N CYS A 76 -19.27 1.55 3.73
CA CYS A 76 -19.61 0.74 2.56
C CYS A 76 -18.39 -0.11 2.17
N LYS A 77 -18.53 -1.44 2.22
CA LYS A 77 -17.46 -2.42 1.92
C LYS A 77 -17.56 -3.00 0.51
N LYS A 78 -18.39 -2.40 -0.36
CA LYS A 78 -18.57 -2.88 -1.74
C LYS A 78 -17.27 -2.72 -2.53
N THR A 79 -16.84 -3.82 -3.13
CA THR A 79 -15.70 -3.88 -4.05
C THR A 79 -16.16 -4.48 -5.37
N MET A 80 -15.59 -4.02 -6.47
CA MET A 80 -15.86 -4.53 -7.82
C MET A 80 -14.55 -4.74 -8.57
N GLU A 81 -14.58 -5.66 -9.52
CA GLU A 81 -13.51 -5.75 -10.52
C GLU A 81 -13.50 -4.51 -11.39
N ALA A 82 -12.30 -4.01 -11.71
CA ALA A 82 -12.17 -2.91 -12.64
C ALA A 82 -12.37 -3.46 -14.06
N PRO A 83 -13.35 -2.95 -14.85
CA PRO A 83 -13.54 -3.41 -16.21
C PRO A 83 -12.29 -3.10 -17.05
N ALA A 84 -11.95 -4.00 -17.98
CA ALA A 84 -10.69 -3.93 -18.73
C ALA A 84 -10.48 -2.61 -19.49
N GLY A 85 -11.55 -1.94 -19.93
CA GLY A 85 -11.47 -0.63 -20.60
C GLY A 85 -10.97 0.48 -19.67
N LEU A 86 -11.51 0.56 -18.45
CA LEU A 86 -11.15 1.59 -17.46
C LEU A 86 -9.68 1.48 -17.02
N LEU A 87 -9.10 0.28 -17.07
CA LEU A 87 -7.69 0.06 -16.74
C LEU A 87 -6.72 0.71 -17.74
N ARG A 88 -7.16 0.95 -18.98
CA ARG A 88 -6.34 1.61 -20.03
C ARG A 88 -6.36 3.12 -19.83
N GLU A 89 -7.55 3.70 -19.69
CA GLU A 89 -7.72 5.14 -19.41
C GLU A 89 -7.03 5.59 -18.11
N VAL A 90 -7.12 4.77 -17.05
CA VAL A 90 -6.50 5.10 -15.76
C VAL A 90 -4.98 4.94 -15.79
N ALA A 91 -4.42 4.12 -16.70
CA ALA A 91 -2.97 4.08 -16.90
C ALA A 91 -2.49 5.38 -17.56
N GLU A 92 -3.17 5.82 -18.62
CA GLU A 92 -2.82 7.06 -19.34
C GLU A 92 -2.90 8.32 -18.45
N LEU A 93 -3.87 8.38 -17.51
CA LEU A 93 -4.01 9.49 -16.57
C LEU A 93 -3.00 9.48 -15.40
N ALA A 94 -2.37 8.33 -15.11
CA ALA A 94 -1.37 8.23 -14.05
C ALA A 94 0.05 8.63 -14.52
N GLU A 95 0.23 8.84 -15.83
CA GLU A 95 1.51 9.11 -16.49
C GLU A 95 1.70 10.59 -16.90
N THR A 96 0.76 11.49 -16.55
CA THR A 96 0.87 12.96 -16.74
C THR A 96 0.97 13.69 -15.40
#